data_AF-A0A172MIY7-F1
#
_entry.id   AF-A0A172MIY7-F1
#
_cell.length_a   1.000
_cell.length_b   1.000
_cell.length_c   1.000
_cell.angle_alpha   90.00
_cell.angle_beta   90.00
_cell.angle_gamma   90.00
#
_symmetry.space_group_name_H-M   'P 1'
#
loop_
_entity.id
_entity.type
_entity.pdbx_description
1 polymer ?
#
loop_
_entity_poly.entity_id
_entity_poly.type
_entity_poly.pdbx_seq_one_letter_code
_entity_poly.pdbx_strand_id
1 'polypeptide(L)'
;LYFTMLNSNKRSITLDTKNPEGKFVLEELIKACDVLVENFAPGVLDRMGFPWETIHKINPKIIVASVKGFGPGPFEDCKVYENVAQCTGGSASTTGFRDGLPLVTGAQIGDSGTGLHLALGIVTALYQRTLTGKGQRVLAAMQDSVLNLCRV
;
A
#
# COMPACT_ATOMS: atom_id res chain seq x y z
N LEU A 1 -10.82 -14.13 -14.08
CA LEU A 1 -10.48 -12.79 -14.62
C LEU A 1 -9.78 -11.87 -13.61
N TYR A 2 -10.15 -11.88 -12.32
CA TYR A 2 -9.60 -10.90 -11.34
C TYR A 2 -8.06 -10.81 -11.34
N PHE A 3 -7.36 -11.94 -11.20
CA PHE A 3 -5.89 -11.98 -11.24
C PHE A 3 -5.31 -11.45 -12.57
N THR A 4 -5.84 -11.90 -13.70
CA THR A 4 -5.31 -11.57 -15.03
C THR A 4 -5.48 -10.08 -15.36
N MET A 5 -6.57 -9.46 -14.88
CA MET A 5 -6.84 -8.03 -15.08
C MET A 5 -5.92 -7.11 -14.25
N LEU A 6 -5.45 -7.57 -13.08
CA LEU A 6 -4.62 -6.75 -12.17
C LEU A 6 -3.11 -7.05 -12.24
N ASN A 7 -2.69 -8.05 -13.02
CA ASN A 7 -1.29 -8.52 -13.04
C ASN A 7 -0.68 -8.63 -14.44
N SER A 8 -1.28 -7.97 -15.43
CA SER A 8 -0.63 -7.81 -16.74
C SER A 8 0.69 -7.05 -16.61
N ASN A 9 1.64 -7.33 -17.52
CA ASN A 9 2.99 -6.75 -17.56
C ASN A 9 3.90 -7.07 -16.35
N LYS A 10 3.52 -8.03 -15.50
CA LYS A 10 4.36 -8.49 -14.38
C LYS A 10 5.02 -9.83 -14.70
N ARG A 11 6.24 -10.03 -14.21
CA ARG A 11 6.86 -11.37 -14.07
C ARG A 11 6.57 -11.91 -12.67
N SER A 12 6.52 -13.23 -12.53
CA SER A 12 6.19 -13.88 -11.26
C SER A 12 7.33 -14.78 -10.80
N ILE A 13 7.63 -14.74 -9.51
CA ILE A 13 8.51 -15.71 -8.83
C ILE A 13 7.76 -16.20 -7.58
N THR A 14 7.91 -17.47 -7.24
CA THR A 14 7.45 -18.00 -5.96
C THR A 14 8.59 -17.98 -4.96
N LEU A 15 8.37 -17.36 -3.80
CA LEU A 15 9.41 -17.18 -2.79
C LEU A 15 8.83 -17.45 -1.40
N ASP A 16 9.44 -18.38 -0.65
CA ASP A 16 9.10 -18.61 0.75
C ASP A 16 10.11 -17.93 1.67
N THR A 17 9.75 -16.76 2.19
CA THR A 17 10.60 -15.95 3.08
C THR A 17 10.65 -16.48 4.51
N LYS A 18 10.02 -17.63 4.82
CA LYS A 18 10.22 -18.33 6.09
C LYS A 18 11.55 -19.11 6.09
N ASN A 19 12.04 -19.48 4.91
CA ASN A 19 13.32 -20.18 4.74
C ASN A 19 14.47 -19.18 4.60
N PRO A 20 15.67 -19.47 5.15
CA PRO A 20 16.85 -18.60 5.01
C PRO A 20 17.21 -18.26 3.57
N GLU A 21 17.10 -19.23 2.66
CA GLU A 21 17.38 -19.05 1.23
C GLU A 21 16.38 -18.09 0.58
N GLY A 22 15.11 -18.16 0.99
CA GLY A 22 14.09 -17.25 0.51
C GLY A 22 14.30 -15.81 1.00
N LYS A 23 14.77 -15.66 2.25
CA LYS A 23 15.18 -14.34 2.78
C LYS A 23 16.38 -13.79 2.03
N PHE A 24 17.38 -14.63 1.72
CA PHE A 24 18.55 -14.24 0.96
C PHE A 24 18.16 -13.72 -0.43
N VAL A 25 17.29 -14.42 -1.17
CA VAL A 25 16.80 -13.96 -2.46
C VAL A 25 16.06 -12.62 -2.36
N LEU A 26 15.23 -12.42 -1.32
CA LEU A 26 14.55 -11.14 -1.10
C LEU A 26 15.55 -10.00 -0.80
N GLU A 27 16.59 -10.27 -0.02
CA GLU A 27 17.66 -9.30 0.26
C GLU A 27 18.39 -8.88 -1.03
N GLU A 28 18.73 -9.84 -1.90
CA GLU A 28 19.35 -9.54 -3.20
C GLU A 28 18.44 -8.72 -4.11
N LEU A 29 17.13 -8.99 -4.10
CA LEU A 29 16.16 -8.17 -4.82
C LEU A 29 16.11 -6.74 -4.23
N ILE A 30 16.10 -6.58 -2.92
CA ILE A 30 16.11 -5.26 -2.26
C ILE A 30 17.35 -4.44 -2.65
N LYS A 31 18.51 -5.09 -2.80
CA LYS A 31 19.75 -4.41 -3.27
C LYS A 31 19.61 -3.86 -4.69
N ALA A 32 18.87 -4.55 -5.56
CA ALA A 32 18.74 -4.20 -6.98
C ALA A 32 17.50 -3.35 -7.30
N CYS A 33 16.47 -3.36 -6.46
CA CYS A 33 15.20 -2.68 -6.72
C CYS A 33 15.22 -1.20 -6.34
N ASP A 34 14.51 -0.39 -7.12
CA ASP A 34 14.24 1.02 -6.80
C ASP A 34 13.09 1.21 -5.82
N VAL A 35 12.07 0.36 -5.93
CA VAL A 35 10.83 0.44 -5.16
C VAL A 35 10.41 -0.95 -4.71
N LEU A 36 10.13 -1.10 -3.42
CA LEU A 36 9.44 -2.25 -2.84
C LEU A 36 8.01 -1.83 -2.52
N VAL A 37 7.02 -2.53 -3.07
CA VAL A 37 5.60 -2.25 -2.81
C VAL A 37 4.98 -3.41 -2.03
N GLU A 38 4.24 -3.10 -0.96
CA GLU A 38 3.50 -4.10 -0.20
C GLU A 38 2.15 -3.59 0.29
N ASN A 39 1.21 -4.52 0.45
CA ASN A 39 -0.11 -4.27 1.03
C ASN A 39 -0.50 -5.38 2.03
N PHE A 40 0.49 -5.96 2.72
CA PHE A 40 0.22 -6.95 3.74
C PHE A 40 -0.45 -6.31 4.96
N ALA A 41 -1.05 -7.16 5.81
CA ALA A 41 -1.54 -6.74 7.10
C ALA A 41 -0.43 -6.07 7.93
N PRO A 42 -0.79 -5.16 8.85
CA PRO A 42 0.18 -4.47 9.72
C PRO A 42 1.21 -5.42 10.37
N GLY A 43 2.47 -4.98 10.33
CA GLY A 43 3.63 -5.69 10.88
C GLY A 43 4.07 -6.97 10.15
N VAL A 44 3.45 -7.38 9.03
CA VAL A 44 3.86 -8.61 8.32
C VAL A 44 5.29 -8.51 7.78
N LEU A 45 5.65 -7.41 7.12
CA LEU A 45 7.00 -7.24 6.56
C LEU A 45 8.07 -7.24 7.66
N ASP A 46 7.77 -6.60 8.80
CA ASP A 46 8.65 -6.59 9.97
C ASP A 46 8.83 -8.00 10.54
N ARG A 47 7.74 -8.77 10.69
CA ARG A 47 7.80 -10.18 11.12
C ARG A 47 8.52 -11.09 10.12
N MET A 48 8.58 -10.73 8.83
CA MET A 48 9.42 -11.43 7.85
C MET A 48 10.92 -11.14 8.04
N GLY A 49 11.28 -10.15 8.85
CA GLY A 49 12.65 -9.74 9.14
C GLY A 49 13.13 -8.53 8.33
N PHE A 50 12.21 -7.81 7.67
CA PHE A 50 12.54 -6.68 6.81
C PHE A 50 11.85 -5.38 7.27
N PRO A 51 12.07 -4.93 8.53
CA PRO A 51 11.63 -3.60 8.91
C PRO A 51 12.34 -2.54 8.06
N TRP A 52 11.80 -1.33 8.05
CA TRP A 52 12.34 -0.21 7.26
C TRP A 52 13.84 -0.01 7.50
N GLU A 53 14.28 -0.07 8.75
CA GLU A 53 15.67 0.18 9.14
C GLU A 53 16.61 -0.85 8.50
N THR A 54 16.19 -2.12 8.43
CA THR A 54 16.94 -3.20 7.77
C THR A 54 16.98 -2.96 6.26
N ILE A 55 15.83 -2.68 5.63
CA ILE A 55 15.74 -2.42 4.19
C ILE A 55 16.60 -1.22 3.80
N HIS A 56 16.50 -0.12 4.55
CA HIS A 56 17.21 1.12 4.28
C HIS A 56 18.72 0.98 4.46
N LYS A 57 19.16 0.15 5.43
CA LYS A 57 20.58 -0.22 5.58
C LYS A 57 21.10 -1.01 4.38
N ILE A 58 20.30 -1.91 3.82
CA ILE A 58 20.66 -2.70 2.62
C ILE A 58 20.74 -1.79 1.38
N ASN A 59 19.75 -0.92 1.20
CA ASN A 59 19.66 -0.02 0.06
C ASN A 59 19.18 1.38 0.49
N PRO A 60 20.11 2.35 0.68
CA PRO A 60 19.74 3.71 1.08
C PRO A 60 18.90 4.48 0.05
N LYS A 61 18.80 3.98 -1.19
CA LYS A 61 18.05 4.60 -2.30
C LYS A 61 16.65 4.03 -2.47
N ILE A 62 16.31 2.92 -1.79
CA ILE A 62 15.04 2.23 -2.01
C ILE A 62 13.86 3.03 -1.46
N ILE A 63 12.74 3.01 -2.19
CA ILE A 63 11.45 3.49 -1.72
C ILE A 63 10.65 2.29 -1.23
N VAL A 64 10.19 2.33 0.02
CA VAL A 64 9.26 1.31 0.55
C VAL A 64 7.87 1.92 0.57
N ALA A 65 6.98 1.39 -0.27
CA ALA A 65 5.64 1.89 -0.49
C ALA A 65 4.60 0.90 0.04
N SER A 66 3.75 1.39 0.94
CA SER A 66 2.81 0.56 1.71
C SER A 66 1.37 1.01 1.50
N VAL A 67 0.48 0.08 1.15
CA VAL A 67 -0.97 0.25 1.38
C VAL A 67 -1.31 -0.29 2.76
N LYS A 68 -2.09 0.47 3.52
CA LYS A 68 -2.65 0.06 4.82
C LYS A 68 -4.12 0.45 4.89
N GLY A 69 -4.88 -0.18 5.79
CA GLY A 69 -6.29 0.20 5.99
C GLY A 69 -6.43 1.61 6.56
N PHE A 70 -5.65 1.88 7.61
CA PHE A 70 -5.62 3.13 8.36
C PHE A 70 -4.20 3.68 8.44
N GLY A 71 -4.08 5.00 8.61
CA GLY A 71 -2.82 5.64 9.01
C GLY A 71 -2.53 5.44 10.51
N PRO A 72 -1.43 6.01 11.03
CA PRO A 72 -1.09 5.94 12.44
C PRO A 72 -2.25 6.40 13.34
N GLY A 73 -2.55 5.61 14.36
CA GLY A 73 -3.67 5.90 15.26
C GLY A 73 -4.36 4.64 15.80
N PRO A 74 -5.53 4.79 16.44
CA PRO A 74 -6.19 3.71 17.19
C PRO A 74 -6.61 2.50 16.33
N PHE A 75 -6.67 2.65 15.02
CA PHE A 75 -7.08 1.61 14.08
C PHE A 75 -5.93 1.12 13.18
N GLU A 76 -4.68 1.51 13.45
CA GLU A 76 -3.55 1.20 12.56
C GLU A 76 -3.32 -0.31 12.34
N ASP A 77 -3.68 -1.13 13.34
CA ASP A 77 -3.57 -2.59 13.29
C ASP A 77 -4.82 -3.29 12.68
N CYS A 78 -5.86 -2.54 12.35
CA CYS A 78 -7.09 -3.11 11.81
C CYS A 78 -6.90 -3.54 10.34
N LYS A 79 -7.48 -4.70 10.00
CA LYS A 79 -7.57 -5.18 8.62
C LYS A 79 -8.75 -4.50 7.92
N VAL A 80 -8.52 -4.05 6.70
CA VAL A 80 -9.51 -3.32 5.89
C VAL A 80 -9.54 -3.91 4.50
N TYR A 81 -10.74 -3.99 3.95
CA TYR A 81 -11.03 -4.24 2.54
C TYR A 81 -11.92 -3.10 2.02
N GLU A 82 -12.05 -2.99 0.70
CA GLU A 82 -12.84 -1.97 -0.03
C GLU A 82 -13.98 -1.32 0.77
N ASN A 83 -15.05 -2.05 1.06
CA ASN A 83 -16.26 -1.46 1.66
C ASN A 83 -16.04 -0.93 3.08
N VAL A 84 -15.10 -1.52 3.85
CA VAL A 84 -14.74 -0.99 5.17
C VAL A 84 -14.06 0.37 5.01
N ALA A 85 -13.16 0.53 4.03
CA ALA A 85 -12.56 1.82 3.74
C ALA A 85 -13.59 2.86 3.27
N GLN A 86 -14.57 2.46 2.46
CA GLN A 86 -15.66 3.36 2.06
C GLN A 86 -16.49 3.84 3.25
N CYS A 87 -16.74 2.97 4.23
CA CYS A 87 -17.41 3.34 5.46
C CYS A 87 -16.57 4.28 6.33
N THR A 88 -15.28 3.98 6.53
CA THR A 88 -14.43 4.76 7.44
C THR A 88 -13.92 6.06 6.82
N GLY A 89 -13.82 6.15 5.50
CA GLY A 89 -13.47 7.36 4.76
C GLY A 89 -14.64 8.31 4.51
N GLY A 90 -15.87 7.93 4.88
CA GLY A 90 -17.06 8.78 4.81
C GLY A 90 -17.90 8.64 3.54
N SER A 91 -17.40 7.99 2.49
CA SER A 91 -18.14 7.82 1.23
C SER A 91 -19.47 7.09 1.39
N ALA A 92 -19.53 6.07 2.24
CA ALA A 92 -20.79 5.34 2.45
C ALA A 92 -21.85 6.23 3.12
N SER A 93 -21.42 7.10 4.04
CA SER A 93 -22.31 8.03 4.77
C SER A 93 -23.00 9.03 3.84
N THR A 94 -22.32 9.44 2.76
CA THR A 94 -22.80 10.47 1.82
C THR A 94 -23.36 9.89 0.52
N THR A 95 -23.41 8.56 0.38
CA THR A 95 -23.91 7.88 -0.81
C THR A 95 -25.19 7.12 -0.51
N GLY A 96 -26.25 7.42 -1.25
CA GLY A 96 -27.55 6.74 -1.13
C GLY A 96 -28.72 7.71 -1.15
N PHE A 97 -29.81 7.30 -0.50
CA PHE A 97 -31.03 8.09 -0.39
C PHE A 97 -31.19 8.60 1.05
N ARG A 98 -31.82 9.77 1.23
CA ARG A 98 -31.96 10.45 2.54
C ARG A 98 -32.55 9.56 3.64
N ASP A 99 -33.55 8.75 3.29
CA ASP A 99 -34.25 7.86 4.22
C ASP A 99 -33.83 6.38 4.06
N GLY A 100 -32.71 6.14 3.39
CA GLY A 100 -32.14 4.82 3.13
C GLY A 100 -30.94 4.49 4.02
N LEU A 101 -30.41 3.27 3.84
CA LEU A 101 -29.13 2.89 4.45
C LEU A 101 -27.95 3.53 3.70
N PRO A 102 -26.80 3.76 4.37
CA PRO A 102 -25.53 4.06 3.71
C PRO A 102 -25.22 3.05 2.61
N LEU A 103 -24.87 3.52 1.41
CA LEU A 103 -24.53 2.66 0.28
C LEU A 103 -23.05 2.79 -0.06
N VAL A 104 -22.43 1.67 -0.43
CA VAL A 104 -21.10 1.70 -1.04
C VAL A 104 -21.22 2.02 -2.52
N THR A 105 -20.19 2.69 -3.06
CA THR A 105 -20.07 2.92 -4.49
C THR A 105 -19.64 1.64 -5.20
N GLY A 106 -20.10 1.44 -6.45
CA GLY A 106 -19.62 0.33 -7.28
C GLY A 106 -18.16 0.49 -7.72
N ALA A 107 -17.68 1.73 -7.78
CA ALA A 107 -16.28 2.03 -8.03
C ALA A 107 -15.41 1.57 -6.84
N GLN A 108 -14.26 0.97 -7.14
CA GLN A 108 -13.35 0.42 -6.12
C GLN A 108 -12.42 1.53 -5.59
N ILE A 109 -12.99 2.54 -4.95
CA ILE A 109 -12.27 3.74 -4.50
C ILE A 109 -11.39 3.47 -3.27
N GLY A 110 -11.69 2.44 -2.48
CA GLY A 110 -10.87 1.97 -1.35
C GLY A 110 -9.68 1.12 -1.78
N ASP A 111 -9.82 0.27 -2.80
CA ASP A 111 -8.77 -0.62 -3.30
C ASP A 111 -7.97 0.08 -4.42
N SER A 112 -8.60 0.25 -5.59
CA SER A 112 -7.92 0.84 -6.77
C SER A 112 -7.64 2.32 -6.59
N GLY A 113 -8.54 3.05 -5.91
CA GLY A 113 -8.31 4.45 -5.56
C GLY A 113 -7.07 4.61 -4.69
N THR A 114 -6.89 3.78 -3.65
CA THR A 114 -5.67 3.79 -2.82
C THR A 114 -4.42 3.40 -3.58
N GLY A 115 -4.52 2.43 -4.51
CA GLY A 115 -3.43 2.06 -5.41
C GLY A 115 -2.93 3.24 -6.25
N LEU A 116 -3.84 4.08 -6.76
CA LEU A 116 -3.49 5.29 -7.51
C LEU A 116 -2.85 6.36 -6.62
N HIS A 117 -3.33 6.56 -5.39
CA HIS A 117 -2.70 7.47 -4.43
C HIS A 117 -1.27 7.03 -4.09
N LEU A 118 -1.06 5.72 -3.85
CA LEU A 118 0.27 5.19 -3.58
C LEU A 118 1.20 5.34 -4.80
N ALA A 119 0.69 5.12 -6.02
CA ALA A 119 1.46 5.30 -7.24
C ALA A 119 1.95 6.75 -7.40
N LEU A 120 1.10 7.75 -7.12
CA LEU A 120 1.51 9.15 -7.11
C LEU A 120 2.58 9.43 -6.04
N GLY A 121 2.42 8.86 -4.85
CA GLY A 121 3.42 8.93 -3.77
C GLY A 121 4.77 8.33 -4.18
N ILE A 122 4.78 7.18 -4.87
CA ILE A 122 5.99 6.54 -5.41
C ILE A 122 6.67 7.44 -6.44
N VAL A 123 5.93 7.98 -7.40
CA VAL A 123 6.49 8.89 -8.43
C VAL A 123 7.10 10.13 -7.78
N THR A 124 6.43 10.69 -6.77
CA THR A 124 6.91 11.85 -6.02
C THR A 124 8.18 11.53 -5.23
N ALA A 125 8.24 10.36 -4.60
CA ALA A 125 9.43 9.90 -3.89
C ALA A 125 10.60 9.62 -4.84
N LEU A 126 10.34 9.06 -6.02
CA LEU A 126 11.35 8.89 -7.07
C LEU A 126 11.89 10.24 -7.54
N TYR A 127 11.04 11.25 -7.71
CA TYR A 127 11.45 12.61 -8.05
C TYR A 127 12.32 13.23 -6.95
N GLN A 128 11.89 13.17 -5.69
CA GLN A 128 12.69 13.66 -4.55
C GLN A 128 14.08 13.00 -4.48
N ARG A 129 14.15 11.70 -4.77
CA ARG A 129 15.42 10.95 -4.80
C ARG A 129 16.40 11.46 -5.84
N THR A 130 15.95 12.11 -6.93
CA THR A 130 16.85 12.75 -7.91
C THR A 130 17.63 13.92 -7.32
N LEU A 131 17.09 14.58 -6.29
CA LEU A 131 17.70 15.72 -5.63
C LEU A 131 18.56 15.30 -4.43
N THR A 132 18.09 14.30 -3.67
CA THR A 132 18.74 13.91 -2.40
C THR A 132 19.63 12.68 -2.51
N GLY A 133 19.45 11.88 -3.56
CA GLY A 133 20.07 10.56 -3.71
C GLY A 133 19.59 9.52 -2.69
N LYS A 134 18.54 9.79 -1.90
CA LYS A 134 18.02 8.91 -0.83
C LYS A 134 16.59 8.50 -1.08
N GLY A 135 16.26 7.27 -0.70
CA GLY A 135 14.89 6.77 -0.67
C GLY A 135 14.14 7.18 0.60
N GLN A 136 12.88 6.77 0.70
CA GLN A 136 12.00 7.07 1.83
C GLN A 136 10.86 6.05 1.95
N ARG A 137 10.09 6.12 3.03
CA ARG A 137 8.82 5.39 3.17
C ARG A 137 7.68 6.21 2.59
N VAL A 138 6.78 5.56 1.89
CA VAL A 138 5.52 6.14 1.41
C VAL A 138 4.38 5.25 1.90
N LEU A 139 3.36 5.83 2.51
CA LEU A 139 2.19 5.10 2.98
C LEU A 139 0.93 5.75 2.40
N ALA A 140 0.03 4.93 1.88
CA ALA A 140 -1.32 5.32 1.54
C ALA A 140 -2.31 4.50 2.37
N ALA A 141 -3.10 5.19 3.20
CA ALA A 141 -4.19 4.57 3.94
C ALA A 141 -5.45 4.51 3.06
N MET A 142 -6.18 3.41 3.13
CA MET A 142 -7.44 3.26 2.39
C MET A 142 -8.49 4.27 2.86
N GLN A 143 -8.58 4.50 4.18
CA GLN A 143 -9.45 5.54 4.75
C GLN A 143 -9.15 6.93 4.16
N ASP A 144 -7.88 7.34 4.15
CA ASP A 144 -7.45 8.67 3.68
C ASP A 144 -7.70 8.83 2.18
N SER A 145 -7.50 7.77 1.41
CA SER A 145 -7.70 7.76 -0.04
C SER A 145 -9.18 7.92 -0.39
N VAL A 146 -10.07 7.23 0.33
CA VAL A 146 -11.53 7.43 0.20
C VAL A 146 -11.90 8.84 0.60
N LEU A 147 -11.46 9.30 1.78
CA LEU A 147 -11.74 10.64 2.28
C LEU A 147 -11.34 11.73 1.28
N ASN A 148 -10.19 11.57 0.61
CA ASN A 148 -9.73 12.51 -0.40
C ASN A 148 -10.67 12.60 -1.61
N LEU A 149 -11.29 11.50 -2.02
CA LEU A 149 -12.18 11.45 -3.19
C LEU A 149 -13.62 11.88 -2.88
N CYS A 150 -14.08 11.73 -1.64
CA CYS A 150 -15.46 12.04 -1.25
C CYS A 150 -15.59 13.31 -0.40
N ARG A 151 -14.65 14.25 -0.51
CA ARG A 151 -14.76 15.57 0.13
C ARG A 151 -16.00 16.29 -0.44
N VAL A 152 -17.00 16.47 0.41
CA VAL A 152 -18.20 17.29 0.19
C VAL A 152 -18.17 18.50 1.10
#